data_AF-A0AAJ3L9X4-F1
#
_entry.id   AF-A0AAJ3L9X4-F1
#
_cell.length_a   1.000
_cell.length_b   1.000
_cell.length_c   1.000
_cell.angle_alpha   90.00
_cell.angle_beta   90.00
_cell.angle_gamma   90.00
#
_symmetry.space_group_name_H-M   'P 1'
#
loop_
_entity.id
_entity.type
_entity.pdbx_description
1 polymer ?
#
loop_
_entity_poly.entity_id
_entity_poly.type
_entity_poly.pdbx_seq_one_letter_code
_entity_poly.pdbx_strand_id
1 'polypeptide(L)'
;MRSILGTGMTLTVILLIFLAFNLTWVSHLPNVRWDFSQQKIHTLSPPVRQLLSTLEHPLDLYYFNSSNDPKKSQALERHGEHVEDLLKEFEKAAKGMINLHVIDPAPYSEDAYKAGLFGLDDSQGFLGLIGTRAGQAAQRINAFRLDDDSLLEYEISHLIYKLVHPERPTVGVLSGLSLDQPGAKVLEQLQRHFNLVELAANTDQIPQSVGALMVVHPGALPEATLYAVEQFVLSGAKAMLFIDPMSEMDTNVAPTNNKLDGLLSAWGLQMPTDKLLVDNLYASSASLGTGQATVVHPARLNLPRQAMTENDASAWKLNSVIVSSSGALSRPRKSRTNFTPLLQSSRQSALLDTKRFAAATAFDSLIDETSTLGQRQVIAARLDGPAYSTFPDGIKVSAAGLQKAENIQVVVVADTDLLTDAVIDSAPNSNVSFVLNTLDNLAAPEALASIRPRAMAGQSSNPLEHMREAAAQTYAQKSAELERRLERTEQEWQRLNPPKSSVGTQAVDSNTQLQALNKERLRLPMELHALKVEAYQQVHQTERHLKLLMIAAVPLLLCLIAWAVFIYQHRRRSAAATWPR
;
A
#
# COMPACT_ATOMS: atom_id res chain seq x y z
N MET A 1 36.55 59.45 -8.54
CA MET A 1 35.13 59.26 -8.95
C MET A 1 34.94 58.66 -10.34
N ARG A 2 35.85 58.86 -11.33
CA ARG A 2 35.72 58.26 -12.67
C ARG A 2 35.90 56.72 -12.74
N SER A 3 36.56 56.07 -11.78
CA SER A 3 36.75 54.60 -11.79
C SER A 3 35.55 53.80 -11.26
N ILE A 4 34.69 54.40 -10.43
CA ILE A 4 33.52 53.72 -9.83
C ILE A 4 32.36 53.63 -10.84
N LEU A 5 32.20 54.62 -11.72
CA LEU A 5 31.22 54.55 -12.82
C LEU A 5 31.63 53.53 -13.89
N GLY A 6 32.94 53.40 -14.18
CA GLY A 6 33.45 52.42 -15.14
C GLY A 6 33.29 50.97 -14.68
N THR A 7 33.50 50.70 -13.38
CA THR A 7 33.26 49.37 -12.80
C THR A 7 31.77 49.03 -12.73
N GLY A 8 30.90 50.01 -12.44
CA GLY A 8 29.45 49.81 -12.49
C GLY A 8 28.97 49.43 -13.89
N MET A 9 29.36 50.20 -14.91
CA MET A 9 28.93 49.95 -16.30
C MET A 9 29.43 48.62 -16.86
N THR A 10 30.67 48.24 -16.54
CA THR A 10 31.22 46.93 -16.94
C THR A 10 30.51 45.76 -16.26
N LEU A 11 30.16 45.89 -14.98
CA LEU A 11 29.35 44.88 -14.29
C LEU A 11 27.95 44.74 -14.90
N THR A 12 27.29 45.85 -15.27
CA THR A 12 25.97 45.81 -15.92
C THR A 12 26.04 45.15 -17.29
N VAL A 13 27.08 45.45 -18.08
CA VAL A 13 27.27 44.82 -19.41
C VAL A 13 27.55 43.32 -19.26
N ILE A 14 28.40 42.92 -18.31
CA ILE A 14 28.66 41.51 -18.03
C ILE A 14 27.38 40.79 -17.57
N LEU A 15 26.57 41.42 -16.72
CA LEU A 15 25.30 40.88 -16.27
C LEU A 15 24.34 40.67 -17.44
N LEU A 16 24.22 41.66 -18.34
CA LEU A 16 23.35 41.57 -19.52
C LEU A 16 23.82 40.49 -20.50
N ILE A 17 25.13 40.38 -20.74
CA ILE A 17 25.69 39.32 -21.58
C ILE A 17 25.48 37.95 -20.93
N PHE A 18 25.65 37.84 -19.61
CA PHE A 18 25.38 36.61 -18.88
C PHE A 18 23.90 36.22 -18.97
N LEU A 19 22.98 37.19 -18.83
CA LEU A 19 21.55 36.97 -18.94
C LEU A 19 21.16 36.51 -20.35
N ALA A 20 21.68 37.18 -21.38
CA ALA A 20 21.44 36.83 -22.77
C ALA A 20 22.02 35.46 -23.13
N PHE A 21 23.21 35.12 -22.61
CA PHE A 21 23.81 33.81 -22.76
C PHE A 21 22.95 32.74 -22.09
N ASN A 22 22.50 32.96 -20.85
CA ASN A 22 21.64 32.00 -20.14
C ASN A 22 20.31 31.79 -20.87
N LEU A 23 19.66 32.87 -21.33
CA LEU A 23 18.39 32.78 -22.07
C LEU A 23 18.50 31.97 -23.36
N THR A 24 19.63 32.08 -24.06
CA THR A 24 19.84 31.45 -25.37
C THR A 24 20.38 30.02 -25.24
N TRP A 25 21.27 29.75 -24.28
CA TRP A 25 21.89 28.43 -24.15
C TRP A 25 21.04 27.44 -23.35
N VAL A 26 20.17 27.90 -22.46
CA VAL A 26 19.30 27.02 -21.65
C VAL A 26 18.41 26.13 -22.53
N SER A 27 17.95 26.61 -23.69
CA SER A 27 17.14 25.81 -24.63
C SER A 27 17.94 24.79 -25.44
N HIS A 28 19.27 24.95 -25.54
CA HIS A 28 20.16 24.08 -26.33
C HIS A 28 20.98 23.10 -25.48
N LEU A 29 20.96 23.24 -24.15
CA LEU A 29 21.57 22.25 -23.28
C LEU A 29 20.78 20.94 -23.40
N PRO A 30 21.44 19.79 -23.62
CA PRO A 30 20.75 18.51 -23.55
C PRO A 30 20.07 18.43 -22.18
N ASN A 31 18.80 18.05 -22.17
CA ASN A 31 17.97 17.98 -20.96
C ASN A 31 18.43 16.79 -20.10
N VAL A 32 19.66 16.89 -19.58
CA VAL A 32 20.29 15.93 -18.70
C VAL A 32 19.77 16.24 -17.30
N ARG A 33 18.57 15.73 -17.02
CA ARG A 33 18.03 15.68 -15.66
C ARG A 33 18.83 14.63 -14.90
N TRP A 34 19.85 15.07 -14.17
CA TRP A 34 20.49 14.21 -13.18
C TRP A 34 19.55 14.10 -11.99
N ASP A 35 18.97 12.91 -11.85
CA ASP A 35 18.15 12.57 -10.71
C ASP A 35 19.05 12.31 -9.49
N PHE A 36 19.18 13.33 -8.65
CA PHE A 36 19.91 13.26 -7.39
C PHE A 36 19.05 12.74 -6.22
N SER A 37 17.80 12.36 -6.47
CA SER A 37 16.99 11.73 -5.42
C SER A 37 17.64 10.42 -4.98
N GLN A 38 17.60 10.13 -3.67
CA GLN A 38 18.25 8.94 -3.11
C GLN A 38 17.76 7.62 -3.74
N GLN A 39 16.55 7.61 -4.32
CA GLN A 39 15.90 6.43 -4.91
C GLN A 39 15.68 6.54 -6.43
N LYS A 40 16.23 7.56 -7.09
CA LYS A 40 16.05 7.84 -8.52
C LYS A 40 14.58 7.83 -8.95
N ILE A 41 13.72 8.50 -8.18
CA ILE A 41 12.24 8.49 -8.35
C ILE A 41 11.76 9.12 -9.66
N HIS A 42 12.62 9.85 -10.38
CA HIS A 42 12.35 10.45 -11.68
C HIS A 42 13.01 9.68 -12.83
N THR A 43 13.48 8.46 -12.59
CA THR A 43 14.11 7.61 -13.58
C THR A 43 13.45 6.24 -13.61
N LEU A 44 13.00 5.77 -14.78
CA LEU A 44 12.37 4.45 -14.94
C LEU A 44 13.27 3.30 -14.46
N SER A 45 12.64 2.29 -13.88
CA SER A 45 13.33 1.11 -13.35
C SER A 45 13.87 0.23 -14.49
N PRO A 46 14.92 -0.57 -14.25
CA PRO A 46 15.44 -1.48 -15.26
C PRO A 46 14.38 -2.44 -15.83
N PRO A 47 13.47 -3.05 -15.02
CA PRO A 47 12.41 -3.90 -15.55
C PRO A 47 11.43 -3.15 -16.47
N VAL A 48 11.06 -1.91 -16.14
CA VAL A 48 10.21 -1.08 -17.02
C VAL A 48 10.89 -0.82 -18.36
N ARG A 49 12.18 -0.47 -18.35
CA ARG A 49 12.92 -0.26 -19.60
C ARG A 49 12.99 -1.52 -20.47
N GLN A 50 13.11 -2.69 -19.84
CA GLN A 50 13.07 -3.96 -20.55
C GLN A 50 11.70 -4.20 -21.18
N LEU A 51 10.60 -3.99 -20.42
CA LEU A 51 9.23 -4.08 -20.93
C LEU A 51 9.00 -3.14 -22.13
N LEU A 52 9.48 -1.91 -22.04
CA LEU A 52 9.33 -0.92 -23.13
C LEU A 52 10.17 -1.28 -24.36
N SER A 53 11.31 -1.95 -24.18
CA SER A 53 12.14 -2.41 -25.29
C SER A 53 11.56 -3.59 -26.06
N THR A 54 10.62 -4.33 -25.46
CA THR A 54 9.94 -5.47 -26.10
C THR A 54 8.65 -5.07 -26.83
N LEU A 55 8.30 -3.78 -26.88
CA LEU A 55 7.13 -3.32 -27.62
C LEU A 55 7.35 -3.49 -29.12
N GLU A 56 6.48 -4.26 -29.77
CA GLU A 56 6.53 -4.51 -31.22
C GLU A 56 5.63 -3.57 -32.02
N HIS A 57 4.62 -2.97 -31.36
CA HIS A 57 3.62 -2.13 -32.00
C HIS A 57 3.47 -0.80 -31.26
N PRO A 58 3.16 0.29 -31.99
CA PRO A 58 2.93 1.59 -31.38
C PRO A 58 1.65 1.58 -30.53
N LEU A 59 1.69 2.33 -29.43
CA LEU A 59 0.61 2.51 -28.47
C LEU A 59 0.32 4.01 -28.31
N ASP A 60 -0.96 4.39 -28.28
CA ASP A 60 -1.36 5.77 -28.00
C ASP A 60 -1.89 5.84 -26.56
N LEU A 61 -1.27 6.71 -25.75
CA LEU A 61 -1.63 6.96 -24.36
C LEU A 61 -2.24 8.36 -24.24
N TYR A 62 -3.51 8.44 -23.85
CA TYR A 62 -4.24 9.68 -23.61
C TYR A 62 -4.34 9.92 -22.11
N TYR A 63 -3.56 10.87 -21.61
CA TYR A 63 -3.54 11.27 -20.21
C TYR A 63 -4.44 12.48 -20.01
N PHE A 64 -5.49 12.30 -19.20
CA PHE A 64 -6.45 13.35 -18.88
C PHE A 64 -6.13 13.90 -17.50
N ASN A 65 -5.78 15.18 -17.45
CA ASN A 65 -5.44 15.89 -16.22
C ASN A 65 -6.13 17.25 -16.22
N SER A 66 -7.26 17.37 -15.53
CA SER A 66 -7.93 18.65 -15.35
C SER A 66 -7.06 19.58 -14.51
N SER A 67 -6.56 20.66 -15.12
CA SER A 67 -5.80 21.70 -14.42
C SER A 67 -6.74 22.65 -13.69
N ASN A 68 -6.39 23.04 -12.46
CA ASN A 68 -7.12 24.05 -11.68
C ASN A 68 -8.62 23.74 -11.44
N ASP A 69 -9.00 22.46 -11.37
CA ASP A 69 -10.37 22.08 -10.99
C ASP A 69 -10.64 22.51 -9.53
N PRO A 70 -11.72 23.25 -9.22
CA PRO A 70 -12.01 23.71 -7.86
C PRO A 70 -12.18 22.58 -6.84
N LYS A 71 -12.42 21.34 -7.28
CA LYS A 71 -12.53 20.14 -6.43
C LYS A 71 -11.17 19.50 -6.14
N LYS A 72 -10.12 19.87 -6.86
CA LYS A 72 -8.79 19.26 -6.77
C LYS A 72 -8.00 19.89 -5.63
N SER A 73 -7.36 19.05 -4.81
CA SER A 73 -6.44 19.53 -3.79
C SER A 73 -5.07 19.86 -4.38
N GLN A 74 -4.32 20.77 -3.75
CA GLN A 74 -2.93 21.06 -4.14
C GLN A 74 -2.02 19.81 -4.11
N ALA A 75 -2.33 18.84 -3.25
CA ALA A 75 -1.61 17.57 -3.23
C ALA A 75 -1.88 16.74 -4.49
N LEU A 76 -3.14 16.69 -4.92
CA LEU A 76 -3.58 15.99 -6.13
C LEU A 76 -3.11 16.69 -7.42
N GLU A 77 -2.98 18.01 -7.42
CA GLU A 77 -2.34 18.76 -8.51
C GLU A 77 -0.88 18.35 -8.70
N ARG A 78 -0.08 18.39 -7.63
CA ARG A 78 1.33 17.97 -7.66
C ARG A 78 1.50 16.50 -8.03
N HIS A 79 0.58 15.64 -7.57
CA HIS A 79 0.57 14.24 -7.97
C HIS A 79 0.30 14.09 -9.48
N GLY A 80 -0.64 14.85 -10.04
CA GLY A 80 -0.90 14.85 -11.49
C GLY A 80 0.29 15.36 -12.32
N GLU A 81 1.03 16.36 -11.84
CA GLU A 81 2.29 16.78 -12.47
C GLU A 81 3.34 15.66 -12.42
N HIS A 82 3.43 14.94 -11.29
CA HIS A 82 4.35 13.81 -11.14
C HIS A 82 4.03 12.67 -12.11
N VAL A 83 2.75 12.32 -12.25
CA VAL A 83 2.27 11.31 -13.21
C VAL A 83 2.59 11.73 -14.64
N GLU A 84 2.38 13.01 -15.00
CA GLU A 84 2.72 13.52 -16.33
C GLU A 84 4.22 13.41 -16.64
N ASP A 85 5.06 13.82 -15.69
CA ASP A 85 6.53 13.69 -15.81
C ASP A 85 6.95 12.23 -15.98
N LEU A 86 6.32 11.31 -15.24
CA LEU A 86 6.59 9.87 -15.36
C LEU A 86 6.20 9.35 -16.75
N LEU A 87 4.99 9.68 -17.24
CA LEU A 87 4.52 9.27 -18.56
C LEU A 87 5.42 9.79 -19.70
N LYS A 88 5.95 11.01 -19.59
CA LYS A 88 6.94 11.55 -20.53
C LYS A 88 8.23 10.73 -20.55
N GLU A 89 8.66 10.21 -19.40
CA GLU A 89 9.81 9.30 -19.35
C GLU A 89 9.50 7.94 -19.98
N PHE A 90 8.26 7.42 -19.84
CA PHE A 90 7.79 6.23 -20.56
C PHE A 90 7.86 6.42 -22.08
N GLU A 91 7.30 7.53 -22.60
CA GLU A 91 7.34 7.89 -24.03
C GLU A 91 8.78 7.94 -24.55
N LYS A 92 9.66 8.66 -23.85
CA LYS A 92 11.07 8.82 -24.20
C LYS A 92 11.82 7.48 -24.20
N ALA A 93 11.55 6.61 -23.23
CA ALA A 93 12.19 5.30 -23.12
C ALA A 93 11.70 4.31 -24.19
N ALA A 94 10.45 4.43 -24.64
CA ALA A 94 9.84 3.60 -25.66
C ALA A 94 10.32 3.91 -27.09
N LYS A 95 11.12 4.98 -27.30
CA LYS A 95 11.74 5.33 -28.59
C LYS A 95 10.76 5.39 -29.77
N GLY A 96 9.59 6.01 -29.56
CA GLY A 96 8.55 6.17 -30.59
C GLY A 96 7.52 5.04 -30.67
N MET A 97 7.60 4.03 -29.80
CA MET A 97 6.54 3.01 -29.65
C MET A 97 5.39 3.46 -28.74
N ILE A 98 5.55 4.57 -28.01
CA ILE A 98 4.49 5.18 -27.21
C ILE A 98 4.32 6.61 -27.72
N ASN A 99 3.09 6.99 -28.03
CA ASN A 99 2.71 8.37 -28.31
C ASN A 99 1.88 8.89 -27.13
N LEU A 100 2.39 9.90 -26.42
CA LEU A 100 1.68 10.47 -25.28
C LEU A 100 0.87 11.71 -25.69
N HIS A 101 -0.42 11.69 -25.42
CA HIS A 101 -1.34 12.81 -25.58
C HIS A 101 -1.74 13.32 -24.20
N VAL A 102 -1.20 14.48 -23.80
CA VAL A 102 -1.61 15.17 -22.57
C VAL A 102 -2.80 16.06 -22.88
N ILE A 103 -3.92 15.81 -22.21
CA ILE A 103 -5.20 16.48 -22.43
C ILE A 103 -5.62 17.13 -21.11
N ASP A 104 -5.91 18.43 -21.17
CA ASP A 104 -6.53 19.19 -20.08
C ASP A 104 -8.01 19.41 -20.42
N PRO A 105 -8.93 18.53 -19.97
CA PRO A 105 -10.32 18.62 -20.34
C PRO A 105 -11.00 19.77 -19.59
N ALA A 106 -11.31 20.85 -20.31
CA ALA A 106 -12.15 21.92 -19.79
C ALA A 106 -13.55 21.40 -19.42
N PRO A 107 -14.21 21.94 -18.38
CA PRO A 107 -15.58 21.56 -18.03
C PRO A 107 -16.53 21.69 -19.22
N TYR A 108 -17.36 20.66 -19.45
CA TYR A 108 -18.31 20.57 -20.57
C TYR A 108 -17.69 20.61 -21.98
N SER A 109 -16.38 20.35 -22.11
CA SER A 109 -15.71 20.19 -23.40
C SER A 109 -15.96 18.81 -24.05
N GLU A 110 -15.63 18.69 -25.34
CA GLU A 110 -15.65 17.40 -26.04
C GLU A 110 -14.69 16.39 -25.39
N ASP A 111 -13.53 16.86 -24.91
CA ASP A 111 -12.53 16.01 -24.25
C ASP A 111 -13.02 15.52 -22.88
N ALA A 112 -13.72 16.36 -22.12
CA ALA A 112 -14.40 15.95 -20.89
C ALA A 112 -15.50 14.91 -21.17
N TYR A 113 -16.27 15.09 -22.24
CA TYR A 113 -17.28 14.11 -22.66
C TYR A 113 -16.64 12.77 -23.06
N LYS A 114 -15.55 12.77 -23.83
CA LYS A 114 -14.78 11.57 -24.19
C LYS A 114 -14.25 10.86 -22.94
N ALA A 115 -13.60 11.60 -22.03
CA ALA A 115 -13.09 11.06 -20.77
C ALA A 115 -14.20 10.34 -19.98
N GLY A 116 -15.39 10.96 -19.86
CA GLY A 116 -16.56 10.36 -19.23
C GLY A 116 -17.07 9.11 -19.96
N LEU A 117 -17.10 9.11 -21.30
CA LEU A 117 -17.54 7.94 -22.09
C LEU A 117 -16.64 6.72 -21.88
N PHE A 118 -15.33 6.93 -21.73
CA PHE A 118 -14.38 5.88 -21.39
C PHE A 118 -14.36 5.55 -19.89
N GLY A 119 -15.22 6.17 -19.09
CA GLY A 119 -15.43 5.86 -17.67
C GLY A 119 -14.34 6.39 -16.74
N LEU A 120 -13.61 7.44 -17.12
CA LEU A 120 -12.72 8.12 -16.18
C LEU A 120 -13.53 8.78 -15.06
N ASP A 121 -12.95 8.81 -13.86
CA ASP A 121 -13.59 9.43 -12.70
C ASP A 121 -13.40 10.97 -12.75
N ASP A 122 -14.50 11.70 -12.57
CA ASP A 122 -14.54 13.17 -12.55
C ASP A 122 -14.80 13.74 -11.14
N SER A 123 -14.86 12.88 -10.11
CA SER A 123 -15.24 13.25 -8.75
C SER A 123 -14.34 14.32 -8.13
N GLN A 124 -13.04 14.27 -8.42
CA GLN A 124 -12.02 15.24 -7.97
C GLN A 124 -11.36 15.98 -9.16
N GLY A 125 -12.05 16.02 -10.29
CA GLY A 125 -11.48 16.39 -11.60
C GLY A 125 -10.84 15.19 -12.28
N PHE A 126 -10.74 15.21 -13.61
CA PHE A 126 -10.16 14.08 -14.35
C PHE A 126 -8.67 13.96 -14.03
N LEU A 127 -8.27 12.77 -13.60
CA LEU A 127 -6.87 12.38 -13.42
C LEU A 127 -6.70 10.91 -13.80
N GLY A 128 -6.76 10.61 -15.09
CA GLY A 128 -6.81 9.23 -15.58
C GLY A 128 -5.99 9.02 -16.86
N LEU A 129 -5.78 7.76 -17.21
CA LEU A 129 -5.04 7.36 -18.41
C LEU A 129 -5.88 6.41 -19.25
N ILE A 130 -5.94 6.64 -20.55
CA ILE A 130 -6.53 5.72 -21.52
C ILE A 130 -5.43 5.30 -22.48
N GLY A 131 -5.19 4.01 -22.59
CA GLY A 131 -4.28 3.47 -23.59
C GLY A 131 -5.03 2.73 -24.68
N THR A 132 -4.57 2.90 -25.92
CA THR A 132 -5.17 2.28 -27.09
C THR A 132 -4.10 1.66 -27.97
N ARG A 133 -4.49 0.59 -28.67
CA ARG A 133 -3.69 -0.09 -29.68
C ARG A 133 -4.60 -0.47 -30.83
N ALA A 134 -4.09 -0.35 -32.06
CA ALA A 134 -4.84 -0.70 -33.26
C ALA A 134 -5.39 -2.14 -33.17
N GLY A 135 -6.71 -2.29 -33.36
CA GLY A 135 -7.39 -3.59 -33.36
C GLY A 135 -7.62 -4.23 -31.98
N GLN A 136 -7.34 -3.53 -30.88
CA GLN A 136 -7.55 -4.02 -29.51
C GLN A 136 -8.49 -3.10 -28.73
N ALA A 137 -9.13 -3.65 -27.70
CA ALA A 137 -9.95 -2.87 -26.78
C ALA A 137 -9.08 -1.90 -25.98
N ALA A 138 -9.57 -0.67 -25.79
CA ALA A 138 -8.90 0.33 -24.97
C ALA A 138 -8.78 -0.16 -23.52
N GLN A 139 -7.64 0.12 -22.89
CA GLN A 139 -7.40 -0.11 -21.47
C GLN A 139 -7.37 1.24 -20.76
N ARG A 140 -7.74 1.26 -19.48
CA ARG A 140 -7.88 2.50 -18.72
C ARG A 140 -7.44 2.39 -17.28
N ILE A 141 -6.95 3.52 -16.77
CA ILE A 141 -6.80 3.84 -15.35
C ILE A 141 -7.81 4.94 -15.06
N ASN A 142 -8.86 4.59 -14.31
CA ASN A 142 -10.01 5.48 -14.07
C ASN A 142 -9.60 6.76 -13.33
N ALA A 143 -8.74 6.60 -12.33
CA ALA A 143 -8.18 7.68 -11.52
C ALA A 143 -6.82 7.24 -10.95
N PHE A 144 -5.82 8.11 -11.01
CA PHE A 144 -4.60 7.98 -10.22
C PHE A 144 -4.85 8.44 -8.79
N ARG A 145 -4.50 7.58 -7.83
CA ARG A 145 -4.74 7.80 -6.40
C ARG A 145 -3.43 8.20 -5.73
N LEU A 146 -3.50 9.19 -4.82
CA LEU A 146 -2.34 9.58 -4.03
C LEU A 146 -1.79 8.43 -3.17
N ASP A 147 -2.67 7.54 -2.67
CA ASP A 147 -2.27 6.41 -1.82
C ASP A 147 -1.48 5.32 -2.58
N ASP A 148 -1.50 5.37 -3.90
CA ASP A 148 -0.84 4.42 -4.81
C ASP A 148 0.36 5.06 -5.54
N ASP A 149 0.88 6.21 -5.05
CA ASP A 149 1.98 6.94 -5.69
C ASP A 149 3.25 6.08 -5.85
N SER A 150 3.56 5.21 -4.88
CA SER A 150 4.68 4.26 -4.97
C SER A 150 4.51 3.21 -6.08
N LEU A 151 3.27 2.98 -6.51
CA LEU A 151 2.84 1.96 -7.45
C LEU A 151 2.63 2.51 -8.88
N LEU A 152 2.88 3.80 -9.14
CA LEU A 152 2.63 4.41 -10.45
C LEU A 152 3.34 3.69 -11.62
N GLU A 153 4.63 3.34 -11.45
CA GLU A 153 5.36 2.58 -12.48
C GLU A 153 4.69 1.24 -12.77
N TYR A 154 4.23 0.54 -11.73
CA TYR A 154 3.55 -0.75 -11.86
C TYR A 154 2.21 -0.57 -12.57
N GLU A 155 1.40 0.39 -12.14
CA GLU A 155 0.07 0.65 -12.68
C GLU A 155 0.10 1.03 -14.18
N ILE A 156 1.01 1.92 -14.58
CA ILE A 156 1.18 2.30 -16.00
C ILE A 156 1.71 1.11 -16.82
N SER A 157 2.71 0.39 -16.29
CA SER A 157 3.28 -0.77 -16.97
C SER A 157 2.28 -1.91 -17.11
N HIS A 158 1.40 -2.08 -16.14
CA HIS A 158 0.33 -3.06 -16.15
C HIS A 158 -0.72 -2.75 -17.22
N LEU A 159 -1.11 -1.48 -17.36
CA LEU A 159 -1.97 -1.03 -18.45
C LEU A 159 -1.34 -1.30 -19.82
N ILE A 160 -0.05 -0.97 -19.99
CA ILE A 160 0.71 -1.24 -21.22
C ILE A 160 0.75 -2.75 -21.48
N TYR A 161 1.05 -3.56 -20.46
CA TYR A 161 1.11 -5.01 -20.58
C TYR A 161 -0.21 -5.60 -21.08
N LYS A 162 -1.36 -5.15 -20.53
CA LYS A 162 -2.70 -5.58 -20.97
C LYS A 162 -3.04 -5.18 -22.40
N LEU A 163 -2.50 -4.07 -22.91
CA LEU A 163 -2.65 -3.68 -24.32
C LEU A 163 -1.81 -4.55 -25.26
N VAL A 164 -0.67 -5.03 -24.78
CA VAL A 164 0.22 -5.90 -25.56
C VAL A 164 -0.28 -7.35 -25.54
N HIS A 165 -0.78 -7.82 -24.38
CA HIS A 165 -1.24 -9.18 -24.13
C HIS A 165 -2.72 -9.19 -23.72
N PRO A 166 -3.66 -9.19 -24.69
CA PRO A 166 -5.09 -9.17 -24.42
C PRO A 166 -5.65 -10.50 -23.89
N GLU A 167 -4.88 -11.59 -24.01
CA GLU A 167 -5.31 -12.92 -23.56
C GLU A 167 -5.31 -13.04 -22.04
N ARG A 168 -6.32 -13.73 -21.49
CA ARG A 168 -6.43 -13.96 -20.05
C ARG A 168 -5.41 -15.00 -19.60
N PRO A 169 -4.68 -14.75 -18.50
CA PRO A 169 -3.74 -15.74 -17.98
C PRO A 169 -4.45 -17.02 -17.52
N THR A 170 -3.79 -18.16 -17.65
CA THR A 170 -4.32 -19.45 -17.17
C THR A 170 -3.89 -19.70 -15.73
N VAL A 171 -4.86 -19.85 -14.84
CA VAL A 171 -4.65 -20.10 -13.40
C VAL A 171 -5.24 -21.45 -13.01
N GLY A 172 -4.44 -22.29 -12.39
CA GLY A 172 -4.90 -23.56 -11.82
C GLY A 172 -5.49 -23.32 -10.44
N VAL A 173 -6.65 -23.89 -10.14
CA VAL A 173 -7.27 -23.81 -8.82
C VAL A 173 -7.32 -25.21 -8.23
N LEU A 174 -6.72 -25.37 -7.05
CA LEU A 174 -6.68 -26.62 -6.31
C LEU A 174 -7.19 -26.36 -4.90
N SER A 175 -8.29 -26.98 -4.52
CA SER A 175 -8.93 -26.73 -3.23
C SER A 175 -9.03 -28.02 -2.40
N GLY A 176 -8.61 -27.93 -1.14
CA GLY A 176 -8.91 -28.92 -0.12
C GLY A 176 -10.31 -28.75 0.50
N LEU A 177 -11.00 -27.64 0.19
CA LEU A 177 -12.32 -27.28 0.70
C LEU A 177 -13.34 -27.11 -0.43
N SER A 178 -14.63 -27.24 -0.14
CA SER A 178 -15.67 -26.94 -1.12
C SER A 178 -15.89 -25.43 -1.22
N LEU A 179 -15.53 -24.85 -2.37
CA LEU A 179 -15.68 -23.41 -2.64
C LEU A 179 -17.02 -23.04 -3.30
N ASP A 180 -17.78 -24.04 -3.78
CA ASP A 180 -18.96 -23.86 -4.64
C ASP A 180 -20.06 -22.98 -4.04
N GLN A 181 -20.17 -22.98 -2.70
CA GLN A 181 -21.15 -22.20 -1.94
C GLN A 181 -20.49 -21.04 -1.18
N PRO A 182 -19.49 -21.29 -0.30
CA PRO A 182 -18.95 -20.21 0.52
C PRO A 182 -18.09 -19.23 -0.28
N GLY A 183 -17.51 -19.59 -1.43
CA GLY A 183 -16.58 -18.75 -2.21
C GLY A 183 -17.02 -18.48 -3.65
N ALA A 184 -18.32 -18.62 -3.94
CA ALA A 184 -18.85 -18.52 -5.30
C ALA A 184 -18.56 -17.17 -5.95
N LYS A 185 -18.66 -16.05 -5.20
CA LYS A 185 -18.40 -14.71 -5.73
C LYS A 185 -16.93 -14.54 -6.12
N VAL A 186 -16.00 -15.08 -5.35
CA VAL A 186 -14.56 -15.03 -5.71
C VAL A 186 -14.36 -15.78 -7.01
N LEU A 187 -14.84 -17.01 -7.10
CA LEU A 187 -14.67 -17.84 -8.29
C LEU A 187 -15.27 -17.17 -9.53
N GLU A 188 -16.45 -16.58 -9.42
CA GLU A 188 -17.06 -15.83 -10.53
C GLU A 188 -16.18 -14.65 -10.98
N GLN A 189 -15.63 -13.88 -10.04
CA GLN A 189 -14.74 -12.76 -10.38
C GLN A 189 -13.41 -13.25 -10.98
N LEU A 190 -12.85 -14.36 -10.48
CA LEU A 190 -11.65 -14.97 -11.02
C LEU A 190 -11.90 -15.49 -12.45
N GLN A 191 -13.02 -16.15 -12.72
CA GLN A 191 -13.39 -16.66 -14.05
C GLN A 191 -13.58 -15.56 -15.10
N ARG A 192 -13.94 -14.34 -14.67
CA ARG A 192 -14.02 -13.17 -15.56
C ARG A 192 -12.62 -12.69 -15.97
N HIS A 193 -11.66 -12.71 -15.06
CA HIS A 193 -10.31 -12.15 -15.25
C HIS A 193 -9.28 -13.16 -15.78
N PHE A 194 -9.44 -14.45 -15.46
CA PHE A 194 -8.49 -15.52 -15.78
C PHE A 194 -9.18 -16.68 -16.52
N ASN A 195 -8.38 -17.47 -17.22
CA ASN A 195 -8.79 -18.79 -17.70
C ASN A 195 -8.54 -19.80 -16.58
N LEU A 196 -9.57 -20.13 -15.79
CA LEU A 196 -9.43 -21.05 -14.67
C LEU A 196 -9.41 -22.51 -15.13
N VAL A 197 -8.48 -23.28 -14.53
CA VAL A 197 -8.40 -24.73 -14.67
C VAL A 197 -8.58 -25.32 -13.28
N GLU A 198 -9.76 -25.89 -13.00
CA GLU A 198 -10.02 -26.58 -11.76
C GLU A 198 -9.31 -27.94 -11.75
N LEU A 199 -8.51 -28.18 -10.71
CA LEU A 199 -7.74 -29.39 -10.52
C LEU A 199 -8.38 -30.24 -9.43
N ALA A 200 -8.47 -31.55 -9.65
CA ALA A 200 -8.96 -32.47 -8.64
C ALA A 200 -8.02 -32.50 -7.42
N ALA A 201 -8.59 -32.62 -6.22
CA ALA A 201 -7.82 -32.64 -4.96
C ALA A 201 -6.81 -33.81 -4.89
N ASN A 202 -7.01 -34.87 -5.68
CA ASN A 202 -6.15 -36.05 -5.79
C ASN A 202 -5.30 -36.07 -7.08
N THR A 203 -5.05 -34.91 -7.69
CA THR A 203 -4.21 -34.85 -8.90
C THR A 203 -2.74 -35.16 -8.58
N ASP A 204 -2.11 -35.97 -9.42
CA ASP A 204 -0.69 -36.32 -9.30
C ASP A 204 0.23 -35.38 -10.10
N GLN A 205 -0.34 -34.60 -11.03
CA GLN A 205 0.39 -33.67 -11.89
C GLN A 205 -0.39 -32.39 -12.15
N ILE A 206 0.33 -31.29 -12.34
CA ILE A 206 -0.24 -29.98 -12.70
C ILE A 206 0.06 -29.73 -14.18
N PRO A 207 -0.94 -29.40 -15.02
CA PRO A 207 -0.74 -29.17 -16.44
C PRO A 207 0.27 -28.03 -16.72
N GLN A 208 1.13 -28.21 -17.72
CA GLN A 208 2.14 -27.19 -18.10
C GLN A 208 1.53 -25.89 -18.62
N SER A 209 0.25 -25.89 -19.01
CA SER A 209 -0.48 -24.68 -19.44
C SER A 209 -0.82 -23.73 -18.29
N VAL A 210 -0.66 -24.16 -17.04
CA VAL A 210 -0.96 -23.36 -15.84
C VAL A 210 0.24 -22.45 -15.53
N GLY A 211 0.04 -21.13 -15.66
CA GLY A 211 1.09 -20.13 -15.38
C GLY A 211 1.22 -19.76 -13.89
N ALA A 212 0.11 -19.84 -13.16
CA ALA A 212 0.08 -19.64 -11.71
C ALA A 212 -0.92 -20.59 -11.05
N LEU A 213 -0.63 -21.01 -9.82
CA LEU A 213 -1.45 -21.96 -9.06
C LEU A 213 -2.04 -21.29 -7.82
N MET A 214 -3.35 -21.38 -7.64
CA MET A 214 -4.05 -21.03 -6.41
C MET A 214 -4.37 -22.32 -5.65
N VAL A 215 -3.85 -22.44 -4.43
CA VAL A 215 -4.09 -23.61 -3.56
C VAL A 215 -4.83 -23.16 -2.31
N VAL A 216 -6.05 -23.66 -2.12
CA VAL A 216 -6.88 -23.35 -0.96
C VAL A 216 -6.85 -24.51 0.02
N HIS A 217 -6.45 -24.22 1.26
CA HIS A 217 -6.37 -25.18 2.36
C HIS A 217 -5.59 -26.47 2.01
N PRO A 218 -4.28 -26.36 1.71
CA PRO A 218 -3.46 -27.50 1.31
C PRO A 218 -3.34 -28.59 2.39
N GLY A 219 -3.66 -28.28 3.65
CA GLY A 219 -3.61 -29.24 4.76
C GLY A 219 -4.56 -30.43 4.61
N ALA A 220 -5.66 -30.27 3.86
CA ALA A 220 -6.61 -31.36 3.58
C ALA A 220 -6.23 -32.20 2.34
N LEU A 221 -5.14 -31.87 1.65
CA LEU A 221 -4.75 -32.55 0.42
C LEU A 221 -3.92 -33.83 0.68
N PRO A 222 -4.04 -34.85 -0.18
CA PRO A 222 -3.16 -36.01 -0.18
C PRO A 222 -1.68 -35.62 -0.35
N GLU A 223 -0.79 -36.44 0.20
CA GLU A 223 0.67 -36.25 0.07
C GLU A 223 1.13 -36.22 -1.39
N ALA A 224 0.47 -36.98 -2.27
CA ALA A 224 0.76 -36.98 -3.71
C ALA A 224 0.50 -35.61 -4.36
N THR A 225 -0.60 -34.97 -4.00
CA THR A 225 -0.96 -33.63 -4.47
C THR A 225 -0.02 -32.58 -3.91
N LEU A 226 0.35 -32.67 -2.63
CA LEU A 226 1.33 -31.75 -2.02
C LEU A 226 2.70 -31.84 -2.70
N TYR A 227 3.11 -33.06 -3.07
CA TYR A 227 4.31 -33.27 -3.88
C TYR A 227 4.19 -32.62 -5.26
N ALA A 228 3.06 -32.75 -5.95
CA ALA A 228 2.83 -32.09 -7.24
C ALA A 228 2.89 -30.55 -7.13
N VAL A 229 2.32 -29.97 -6.06
CA VAL A 229 2.42 -28.53 -5.76
C VAL A 229 3.87 -28.11 -5.52
N GLU A 230 4.63 -28.89 -4.75
CA GLU A 230 6.05 -28.60 -4.53
C GLU A 230 6.84 -28.62 -5.84
N GLN A 231 6.66 -29.64 -6.67
CA GLN A 231 7.36 -29.77 -7.95
C GLN A 231 7.03 -28.63 -8.91
N PHE A 232 5.78 -28.17 -8.91
CA PHE A 232 5.37 -26.99 -9.65
C PHE A 232 6.11 -25.74 -9.17
N VAL A 233 6.14 -25.47 -7.87
CA VAL A 233 6.87 -24.32 -7.30
C VAL A 233 8.38 -24.42 -7.56
N LEU A 234 8.97 -25.61 -7.43
CA LEU A 234 10.41 -25.81 -7.66
C LEU A 234 10.80 -25.68 -9.13
N SER A 235 9.86 -25.85 -10.07
CA SER A 235 10.10 -25.58 -11.49
C SER A 235 10.25 -24.09 -11.82
N GLY A 236 10.04 -23.20 -10.84
CA GLY A 236 10.03 -21.75 -11.01
C GLY A 236 8.63 -21.19 -11.28
N ALA A 237 7.61 -22.06 -11.36
CA ALA A 237 6.23 -21.63 -11.44
C ALA A 237 5.77 -21.05 -10.09
N LYS A 238 4.70 -20.25 -10.14
CA LYS A 238 4.35 -19.32 -9.08
C LYS A 238 3.05 -19.75 -8.41
N ALA A 239 2.96 -19.62 -7.09
CA ALA A 239 1.81 -20.12 -6.35
C ALA A 239 1.29 -19.11 -5.30
N MET A 240 -0.02 -19.12 -5.10
CA MET A 240 -0.72 -18.46 -4.00
C MET A 240 -1.38 -19.53 -3.12
N LEU A 241 -1.02 -19.59 -1.85
CA LEU A 241 -1.53 -20.57 -0.89
C LEU A 241 -2.37 -19.87 0.18
N PHE A 242 -3.54 -20.43 0.46
CA PHE A 242 -4.37 -20.06 1.59
C PHE A 242 -4.29 -21.16 2.63
N ILE A 243 -3.71 -20.86 3.79
CA ILE A 243 -3.57 -21.77 4.93
C ILE A 243 -4.33 -21.18 6.10
N ASP A 244 -4.88 -22.04 6.97
CA ASP A 244 -5.75 -21.57 8.05
C ASP A 244 -5.54 -22.43 9.30
N PRO A 245 -5.34 -21.86 10.50
CA PRO A 245 -5.39 -22.62 11.74
C PRO A 245 -6.80 -23.14 12.07
N MET A 246 -7.86 -22.42 11.67
CA MET A 246 -9.26 -22.76 11.94
C MET A 246 -10.17 -22.17 10.86
N SER A 247 -10.48 -22.96 9.82
CA SER A 247 -11.39 -22.51 8.76
C SER A 247 -12.84 -22.50 9.24
N GLU A 248 -13.57 -21.41 9.00
CA GLU A 248 -15.03 -21.34 9.21
C GLU A 248 -15.80 -22.06 8.09
N MET A 249 -15.16 -22.37 6.96
CA MET A 249 -15.76 -23.11 5.85
C MET A 249 -15.95 -24.61 6.13
N ASP A 250 -15.15 -25.20 7.03
CA ASP A 250 -15.28 -26.61 7.42
C ASP A 250 -15.46 -26.75 8.93
N THR A 251 -16.60 -27.31 9.33
CA THR A 251 -16.91 -27.59 10.73
C THR A 251 -16.28 -28.89 11.23
N ASN A 252 -15.72 -29.71 10.33
CA ASN A 252 -14.90 -30.85 10.69
C ASN A 252 -13.43 -30.44 10.76
N VAL A 253 -12.82 -30.60 11.92
CA VAL A 253 -11.38 -30.41 12.11
C VAL A 253 -10.65 -31.45 11.26
N ALA A 254 -10.32 -31.11 10.01
CA ALA A 254 -9.51 -31.95 9.17
C ALA A 254 -8.14 -32.14 9.85
N PRO A 255 -7.59 -33.37 9.92
CA PRO A 255 -6.29 -33.59 10.51
C PRO A 255 -5.24 -32.82 9.71
N THR A 256 -4.57 -31.85 10.36
CA THR A 256 -3.50 -31.08 9.73
C THR A 256 -2.44 -32.03 9.21
N ASN A 257 -2.20 -32.02 7.90
CA ASN A 257 -1.14 -32.81 7.31
C ASN A 257 0.22 -32.25 7.76
N ASN A 258 0.91 -32.93 8.67
CA ASN A 258 2.24 -32.55 9.18
C ASN A 258 3.30 -32.33 8.07
N LYS A 259 3.07 -32.84 6.86
CA LYS A 259 3.94 -32.60 5.70
C LYS A 259 3.87 -31.16 5.20
N LEU A 260 2.75 -30.47 5.38
CA LEU A 260 2.61 -29.06 5.03
C LEU A 260 3.58 -28.20 5.86
N ASP A 261 3.70 -28.45 7.16
CA ASP A 261 4.64 -27.72 8.03
C ASP A 261 6.09 -27.90 7.58
N GLY A 262 6.43 -29.12 7.13
CA GLY A 262 7.72 -29.43 6.52
C GLY A 262 7.96 -28.61 5.25
N LEU A 263 6.97 -28.57 4.36
CA LEU A 263 7.00 -27.82 3.09
C LEU A 263 7.19 -26.31 3.34
N LEU A 264 6.36 -25.71 4.20
CA LEU A 264 6.44 -24.29 4.53
C LEU A 264 7.81 -23.97 5.16
N SER A 265 8.30 -24.83 6.06
CA SER A 265 9.60 -24.64 6.71
C SER A 265 10.76 -24.69 5.72
N ALA A 266 10.70 -25.56 4.71
CA ALA A 266 11.69 -25.64 3.64
C ALA A 266 11.69 -24.41 2.73
N TRP A 267 10.52 -23.79 2.54
CA TRP A 267 10.38 -22.50 1.86
C TRP A 267 10.71 -21.30 2.75
N GLY A 268 11.01 -21.52 4.03
CA GLY A 268 11.42 -20.49 4.97
C GLY A 268 10.27 -19.76 5.67
N LEU A 269 9.16 -20.44 5.88
CA LEU A 269 7.95 -19.95 6.53
C LEU A 269 7.53 -20.88 7.68
N GLN A 270 6.95 -20.33 8.74
CA GLN A 270 6.37 -21.09 9.84
C GLN A 270 5.05 -20.46 10.28
N MET A 271 4.05 -21.29 10.52
CA MET A 271 2.72 -20.88 10.98
C MET A 271 2.28 -21.82 12.12
N PRO A 272 1.99 -21.31 13.33
CA PRO A 272 1.46 -22.14 14.40
C PRO A 272 0.01 -22.54 14.12
N THR A 273 -0.27 -23.85 14.08
CA THR A 273 -1.59 -24.39 13.73
C THR A 273 -2.60 -24.32 14.88
N ASP A 274 -2.12 -24.13 16.11
CA ASP A 274 -2.92 -24.10 17.34
C ASP A 274 -3.24 -22.67 17.83
N LYS A 275 -2.84 -21.64 17.06
CA LYS A 275 -2.98 -20.24 17.45
C LYS A 275 -3.70 -19.39 16.42
N LEU A 276 -4.58 -18.55 16.93
CA LEU A 276 -5.38 -17.58 16.22
C LEU A 276 -4.88 -16.17 16.50
N LEU A 277 -4.88 -15.31 15.48
CA LEU A 277 -4.61 -13.89 15.65
C LEU A 277 -5.87 -13.16 16.14
N VAL A 278 -5.70 -12.36 17.19
CA VAL A 278 -6.70 -11.40 17.67
C VAL A 278 -6.08 -10.01 17.72
N ASP A 279 -6.84 -8.99 17.36
CA ASP A 279 -6.37 -7.60 17.34
C ASP A 279 -7.52 -6.64 17.63
N ASN A 280 -7.43 -5.95 18.76
CA ASN A 280 -8.50 -5.04 19.19
C ASN A 280 -8.56 -3.76 18.35
N LEU A 281 -7.44 -3.29 17.80
CA LEU A 281 -7.42 -2.05 17.02
C LEU A 281 -8.16 -2.21 15.68
N TYR A 282 -8.02 -3.39 15.08
CA TYR A 282 -8.62 -3.72 13.80
C TYR A 282 -9.87 -4.59 13.92
N ALA A 283 -10.32 -4.90 15.14
CA ALA A 283 -11.53 -5.69 15.38
C ALA A 283 -12.73 -5.03 14.71
N SER A 284 -13.49 -5.82 13.97
CA SER A 284 -14.70 -5.40 13.29
C SER A 284 -15.92 -6.05 13.93
N SER A 285 -17.05 -5.37 13.81
CA SER A 285 -18.30 -5.89 14.35
C SER A 285 -18.96 -6.83 13.35
N ALA A 286 -19.40 -7.98 13.85
CA ALA A 286 -20.08 -9.01 13.07
C ALA A 286 -21.48 -9.24 13.64
N SER A 287 -22.46 -9.43 12.76
CA SER A 287 -23.78 -9.92 13.17
C SER A 287 -23.71 -11.43 13.28
N LEU A 288 -23.98 -11.98 14.47
CA LEU A 288 -24.02 -13.43 14.74
C LEU A 288 -25.28 -14.12 14.17
N GLY A 289 -26.09 -13.40 13.37
CA GLY A 289 -27.29 -13.92 12.71
C GLY A 289 -28.37 -12.86 12.53
N THR A 290 -29.34 -13.13 11.66
CA THR A 290 -30.49 -12.24 11.42
C THR A 290 -31.26 -11.97 12.71
N GLY A 291 -31.22 -10.72 13.19
CA GLY A 291 -31.95 -10.26 14.39
C GLY A 291 -31.15 -10.33 15.70
N GLN A 292 -29.89 -10.75 15.69
CA GLN A 292 -29.01 -10.70 16.86
C GLN A 292 -28.22 -9.38 16.93
N ALA A 293 -27.83 -9.00 18.15
CA ALA A 293 -27.01 -7.82 18.39
C ALA A 293 -25.65 -7.94 17.69
N THR A 294 -25.20 -6.86 17.08
CA THR A 294 -23.87 -6.76 16.47
C THR A 294 -22.81 -6.76 17.58
N VAL A 295 -21.95 -7.78 17.60
CA VAL A 295 -20.88 -7.93 18.60
C VAL A 295 -19.52 -7.69 17.92
N VAL A 296 -18.60 -7.03 18.61
CA VAL A 296 -17.22 -6.87 18.14
C VAL A 296 -16.54 -8.23 18.19
N HIS A 297 -16.11 -8.76 17.05
CA HIS A 297 -15.46 -10.06 16.95
C HIS A 297 -13.94 -9.87 16.89
N PRO A 298 -13.19 -10.25 17.95
CA PRO A 298 -11.77 -9.90 18.08
C PRO A 298 -10.84 -10.64 17.10
N ALA A 299 -11.33 -11.72 16.48
CA ALA A 299 -10.61 -12.45 15.43
C ALA A 299 -11.06 -12.05 14.01
N ARG A 300 -12.04 -11.15 13.87
CA ARG A 300 -12.47 -10.61 12.57
C ARG A 300 -11.89 -9.22 12.39
N LEU A 301 -10.83 -9.12 11.60
CA LEU A 301 -10.00 -7.93 11.51
C LEU A 301 -10.26 -7.19 10.19
N ASN A 302 -10.60 -5.91 10.26
CA ASN A 302 -10.63 -5.03 9.11
C ASN A 302 -9.29 -4.29 9.01
N LEU A 303 -8.37 -4.84 8.22
CA LEU A 303 -7.02 -4.32 8.04
C LEU A 303 -7.07 -3.07 7.15
N PRO A 304 -6.71 -1.88 7.65
CA PRO A 304 -6.69 -0.67 6.84
C PRO A 304 -5.44 -0.63 5.94
N ARG A 305 -5.36 0.36 5.03
CA ARG A 305 -4.20 0.55 4.14
C ARG A 305 -2.84 0.52 4.86
N GLN A 306 -2.74 1.07 6.08
CA GLN A 306 -1.47 1.10 6.83
C GLN A 306 -1.03 -0.28 7.35
N ALA A 307 -1.94 -1.27 7.37
CA ALA A 307 -1.65 -2.65 7.69
C ALA A 307 -1.13 -3.45 6.48
N MET A 308 -1.03 -2.81 5.30
CA MET A 308 -0.60 -3.44 4.06
C MET A 308 0.77 -2.92 3.63
N THR A 309 1.47 -3.70 2.80
CA THR A 309 2.75 -3.27 2.23
C THR A 309 2.56 -2.21 1.13
N GLU A 310 3.43 -1.21 1.11
CA GLU A 310 3.49 -0.22 0.02
C GLU A 310 4.43 -0.68 -1.12
N ASN A 311 5.12 -1.82 -0.93
CA ASN A 311 6.21 -2.30 -1.76
C ASN A 311 5.86 -3.58 -2.55
N ASP A 312 4.58 -3.91 -2.68
CA ASP A 312 4.14 -5.06 -3.47
C ASP A 312 2.87 -4.75 -4.26
N ALA A 313 2.80 -5.26 -5.50
CA ALA A 313 1.63 -5.12 -6.37
C ALA A 313 0.36 -5.76 -5.81
N SER A 314 0.48 -6.74 -4.90
CA SER A 314 -0.66 -7.39 -4.26
C SER A 314 -1.53 -6.38 -3.49
N ALA A 315 -0.93 -5.31 -2.97
CA ALA A 315 -1.61 -4.26 -2.24
C ALA A 315 -2.18 -3.14 -3.14
N TRP A 316 -2.06 -3.23 -4.47
CA TRP A 316 -2.47 -2.17 -5.39
C TRP A 316 -3.97 -1.83 -5.28
N LYS A 317 -4.31 -0.53 -5.15
CA LYS A 317 -5.71 -0.04 -5.07
C LYS A 317 -6.56 -0.65 -3.94
N LEU A 318 -5.91 -1.17 -2.89
CA LEU A 318 -6.61 -1.68 -1.72
C LEU A 318 -6.79 -0.59 -0.67
N ASN A 319 -8.02 -0.42 -0.19
CA ASN A 319 -8.33 0.48 0.93
C ASN A 319 -8.31 -0.26 2.28
N SER A 320 -8.91 -1.45 2.30
CA SER A 320 -8.99 -2.31 3.47
C SER A 320 -9.12 -3.78 3.07
N VAL A 321 -8.70 -4.72 3.91
CA VAL A 321 -8.89 -6.16 3.68
C VAL A 321 -9.45 -6.75 4.97
N ILE A 322 -10.54 -7.50 4.86
CA ILE A 322 -11.11 -8.18 6.02
C ILE A 322 -10.56 -9.60 6.07
N VAL A 323 -10.06 -9.99 7.24
CA VAL A 323 -9.68 -11.37 7.55
C VAL A 323 -10.51 -11.87 8.73
N SER A 324 -10.80 -13.16 8.77
CA SER A 324 -11.46 -13.81 9.90
C SER A 324 -10.62 -14.99 10.35
N SER A 325 -10.54 -15.20 11.66
CA SER A 325 -9.90 -16.39 12.22
C SER A 325 -8.47 -16.65 11.67
N SER A 326 -7.75 -15.58 11.35
CA SER A 326 -6.46 -15.68 10.69
C SER A 326 -5.34 -16.21 11.60
N GLY A 327 -4.39 -16.94 11.02
CA GLY A 327 -3.14 -17.33 11.68
C GLY A 327 -2.06 -16.24 11.60
N ALA A 328 -0.87 -16.58 12.12
CA ALA A 328 0.30 -15.71 12.04
C ALA A 328 1.50 -16.41 11.41
N LEU A 329 2.04 -15.77 10.39
CA LEU A 329 3.21 -16.16 9.65
C LEU A 329 4.47 -15.60 10.31
N SER A 330 5.48 -16.45 10.41
CA SER A 330 6.79 -16.08 10.95
C SER A 330 7.92 -16.66 10.09
N ARG A 331 9.05 -15.96 10.09
CA ARG A 331 10.26 -16.41 9.40
C ARG A 331 11.15 -17.21 10.35
N PRO A 332 11.55 -18.45 10.02
CA PRO A 332 12.56 -19.19 10.77
C PRO A 332 13.92 -18.50 10.74
N ARG A 333 14.69 -18.58 11.84
CA ARG A 333 16.01 -17.93 11.99
C ARG A 333 17.04 -18.29 10.89
N LYS A 334 16.91 -19.46 10.24
CA LYS A 334 17.84 -19.98 9.21
C LYS A 334 17.25 -19.97 7.80
N SER A 335 16.23 -19.15 7.52
CA SER A 335 15.64 -19.07 6.18
C SER A 335 16.57 -18.35 5.17
N ARG A 336 16.71 -18.95 3.97
CA ARG A 336 17.44 -18.40 2.82
C ARG A 336 16.57 -17.59 1.87
N THR A 337 15.25 -17.70 2.00
CA THR A 337 14.29 -16.93 1.21
C THR A 337 14.12 -15.54 1.80
N ASN A 338 13.85 -14.58 0.93
CA ASN A 338 13.36 -13.28 1.32
C ASN A 338 11.89 -13.42 1.76
N PHE A 339 11.55 -12.72 2.83
CA PHE A 339 10.21 -12.75 3.44
C PHE A 339 9.69 -11.33 3.45
N THR A 340 8.72 -11.05 2.58
CA THR A 340 8.11 -9.73 2.42
C THR A 340 6.69 -9.79 2.98
N PRO A 341 6.41 -9.15 4.13
CA PRO A 341 5.05 -9.05 4.65
C PRO A 341 4.15 -8.31 3.66
N LEU A 342 2.95 -8.82 3.41
CA LEU A 342 1.92 -8.20 2.58
C LEU A 342 0.80 -7.60 3.42
N LEU A 343 0.33 -8.35 4.42
CA LEU A 343 -0.71 -7.95 5.38
C LEU A 343 -0.19 -8.18 6.80
N GLN A 344 -0.37 -7.21 7.68
CA GLN A 344 0.12 -7.24 9.06
C GLN A 344 -0.93 -6.79 10.06
N SER A 345 -0.85 -7.31 11.29
CA SER A 345 -1.65 -6.82 12.41
C SER A 345 -1.11 -5.51 12.98
N SER A 346 -1.87 -4.91 13.89
CA SER A 346 -1.43 -3.79 14.71
C SER A 346 -0.40 -4.24 15.76
N ARG A 347 0.15 -3.27 16.51
CA ARG A 347 1.00 -3.56 17.67
C ARG A 347 0.22 -4.01 18.92
N GLN A 348 -1.11 -3.99 18.86
CA GLN A 348 -2.03 -4.43 19.92
C GLN A 348 -2.63 -5.80 19.62
N SER A 349 -1.98 -6.59 18.75
CA SER A 349 -2.41 -7.94 18.45
C SER A 349 -1.80 -8.98 19.38
N ALA A 350 -2.53 -10.06 19.65
CA ALA A 350 -2.06 -11.22 20.38
C ALA A 350 -2.38 -12.52 19.65
N LEU A 351 -1.67 -13.60 20.00
CA LEU A 351 -1.96 -14.95 19.54
C LEU A 351 -2.68 -15.73 20.65
N LEU A 352 -3.88 -16.22 20.35
CA LEU A 352 -4.74 -16.96 21.28
C LEU A 352 -4.84 -18.42 20.86
N ASP A 353 -4.94 -19.34 21.82
CA ASP A 353 -5.17 -20.76 21.53
C ASP A 353 -6.55 -21.00 20.88
N THR A 354 -6.60 -21.77 19.79
CA THR A 354 -7.84 -22.03 19.03
C THR A 354 -8.92 -22.70 19.87
N LYS A 355 -8.57 -23.58 20.81
CA LYS A 355 -9.54 -24.26 21.69
C LYS A 355 -10.11 -23.30 22.72
N ARG A 356 -9.28 -22.36 23.21
CA ARG A 356 -9.74 -21.33 24.15
C ARG A 356 -10.69 -20.34 23.46
N PHE A 357 -10.40 -19.99 22.21
CA PHE A 357 -11.28 -19.15 21.40
C PHE A 357 -12.64 -19.81 21.16
N ALA A 358 -12.66 -21.08 20.74
CA ALA A 358 -13.89 -21.84 20.52
C ALA A 358 -14.75 -22.01 21.79
N ALA A 359 -14.14 -22.02 22.97
CA ALA A 359 -14.82 -22.13 24.26
C ALA A 359 -15.29 -20.77 24.84
N ALA A 360 -14.90 -19.64 24.25
CA ALA A 360 -15.20 -18.32 24.78
C ALA A 360 -16.68 -17.95 24.53
N THR A 361 -17.41 -17.64 25.61
CA THR A 361 -18.83 -17.24 25.54
C THR A 361 -19.02 -15.73 25.46
N ALA A 362 -18.00 -14.93 25.82
CA ALA A 362 -18.00 -13.47 25.75
C ALA A 362 -16.63 -12.96 25.30
N PHE A 363 -16.60 -12.29 24.14
CA PHE A 363 -15.38 -11.79 23.51
C PHE A 363 -14.73 -10.61 24.25
N ASP A 364 -15.47 -9.89 25.10
CA ASP A 364 -14.97 -8.76 25.89
C ASP A 364 -13.76 -9.14 26.78
N SER A 365 -13.76 -10.36 27.31
CA SER A 365 -12.66 -10.87 28.14
C SER A 365 -11.37 -11.16 27.35
N LEU A 366 -11.49 -11.43 26.05
CA LEU A 366 -10.34 -11.63 25.15
C LEU A 366 -9.75 -10.30 24.69
N ILE A 367 -10.57 -9.26 24.61
CA ILE A 367 -10.15 -7.90 24.23
C ILE A 367 -9.19 -7.32 25.29
N ASP A 368 -9.49 -7.50 26.58
CA ASP A 368 -8.65 -6.96 27.66
C ASP A 368 -7.22 -7.57 27.69
N GLU A 369 -7.02 -8.82 27.26
CA GLU A 369 -5.71 -9.49 27.20
C GLU A 369 -4.81 -8.93 26.06
N THR A 370 -5.39 -8.37 25.00
CA THR A 370 -4.65 -7.78 23.87
C THR A 370 -4.00 -6.42 24.19
N SER A 371 -4.25 -5.88 25.39
CA SER A 371 -3.77 -4.57 25.85
C SER A 371 -2.24 -4.47 26.03
N THR A 372 -1.49 -5.56 25.85
CA THR A 372 -0.02 -5.55 25.95
C THR A 372 0.61 -5.27 24.59
N LEU A 373 1.50 -4.27 24.51
CA LEU A 373 2.19 -3.90 23.27
C LEU A 373 3.05 -5.07 22.78
N GLY A 374 2.62 -5.69 21.69
CA GLY A 374 3.27 -6.81 21.02
C GLY A 374 3.98 -6.42 19.72
N GLN A 375 4.58 -7.42 19.08
CA GLN A 375 5.09 -7.28 17.71
C GLN A 375 3.93 -7.44 16.71
N ARG A 376 3.99 -6.69 15.60
CA ARG A 376 3.06 -6.89 14.48
C ARG A 376 3.22 -8.32 13.95
N GLN A 377 2.13 -9.05 13.90
CA GLN A 377 2.04 -10.38 13.32
C GLN A 377 1.80 -10.26 11.82
N VAL A 378 2.33 -11.19 11.03
CA VAL A 378 2.17 -11.18 9.57
C VAL A 378 1.07 -12.15 9.21
N ILE A 379 0.06 -11.69 8.47
CA ILE A 379 -1.10 -12.48 8.07
C ILE A 379 -0.89 -13.03 6.66
N ALA A 380 -0.31 -12.23 5.76
CA ALA A 380 0.07 -12.66 4.43
C ALA A 380 1.51 -12.24 4.12
N ALA A 381 2.25 -13.09 3.40
CA ALA A 381 3.64 -12.83 3.04
C ALA A 381 3.98 -13.37 1.67
N ARG A 382 4.86 -12.66 0.95
CA ARG A 382 5.54 -13.15 -0.25
C ARG A 382 6.90 -13.72 0.12
N LEU A 383 7.20 -14.87 -0.45
CA LEU A 383 8.46 -15.57 -0.37
C LEU A 383 9.14 -15.57 -1.74
N ASP A 384 10.39 -15.12 -1.78
CA ASP A 384 11.24 -15.19 -2.97
C ASP A 384 12.64 -15.71 -2.64
N GLY A 385 13.27 -16.47 -3.54
CA GLY A 385 14.64 -16.99 -3.37
C GLY A 385 14.77 -18.52 -3.36
N PRO A 386 15.92 -19.07 -2.94
CA PRO A 386 16.21 -20.48 -3.15
C PRO A 386 15.47 -21.39 -2.16
N ALA A 387 14.94 -22.49 -2.67
CA ALA A 387 14.22 -23.50 -1.90
C ALA A 387 14.70 -24.92 -2.24
N TYR A 388 14.47 -25.85 -1.31
CA TYR A 388 14.85 -27.25 -1.43
C TYR A 388 13.62 -28.14 -1.31
N SER A 389 13.64 -29.28 -1.99
CA SER A 389 12.58 -30.28 -1.87
C SER A 389 12.57 -30.92 -0.50
N THR A 390 11.36 -31.15 0.00
CA THR A 390 11.03 -31.93 1.21
C THR A 390 10.76 -33.40 0.91
N PHE A 391 10.72 -33.76 -0.38
CA PHE A 391 10.52 -35.11 -0.89
C PHE A 391 11.75 -35.58 -1.69
N PRO A 392 12.94 -35.70 -1.06
CA PRO A 392 14.18 -35.98 -1.78
C PRO A 392 14.16 -37.33 -2.50
N ASP A 393 13.56 -38.35 -1.90
CA ASP A 393 13.42 -39.69 -2.47
C ASP A 393 12.15 -39.85 -3.33
N GLY A 394 11.41 -38.75 -3.57
CA GLY A 394 10.09 -38.77 -4.19
C GLY A 394 9.00 -39.33 -3.25
N ILE A 395 7.89 -39.75 -3.84
CA ILE A 395 6.78 -40.41 -3.15
C ILE A 395 6.59 -41.81 -3.74
N LYS A 396 5.92 -42.72 -3.03
CA LYS A 396 5.70 -44.11 -3.51
C LYS A 396 5.08 -44.21 -4.91
N VAL A 397 4.38 -43.17 -5.35
CA VAL A 397 3.64 -43.10 -6.62
C VAL A 397 4.45 -42.41 -7.74
N SER A 398 5.52 -41.67 -7.43
CA SER A 398 6.25 -40.84 -8.39
C SER A 398 7.75 -40.72 -8.07
N ALA A 399 8.60 -40.86 -9.09
CA ALA A 399 10.05 -40.81 -8.96
C ALA A 399 10.55 -39.45 -8.44
N ALA A 400 11.77 -39.42 -7.89
CA ALA A 400 12.38 -38.19 -7.36
C ALA A 400 12.39 -37.07 -8.42
N GLY A 401 11.84 -35.92 -8.02
CA GLY A 401 11.67 -34.75 -8.89
C GLY A 401 12.81 -33.75 -8.71
N LEU A 402 12.52 -32.48 -9.04
CA LEU A 402 13.40 -31.35 -8.75
C LEU A 402 13.70 -31.29 -7.25
N GLN A 403 15.00 -31.19 -6.94
CA GLN A 403 15.52 -31.19 -5.57
C GLN A 403 15.78 -29.79 -5.02
N LYS A 404 15.93 -28.81 -5.92
CA LYS A 404 16.23 -27.42 -5.58
C LYS A 404 15.67 -26.49 -6.65
N ALA A 405 15.36 -25.27 -6.22
CA ALA A 405 15.07 -24.14 -7.07
C ALA A 405 15.96 -22.96 -6.66
N GLU A 406 16.44 -22.19 -7.64
CA GLU A 406 17.24 -20.98 -7.34
C GLU A 406 16.36 -19.83 -6.85
N ASN A 407 15.13 -19.75 -7.38
CA ASN A 407 14.18 -18.72 -7.04
C ASN A 407 12.74 -19.25 -7.14
N ILE A 408 12.09 -19.43 -5.99
CA ILE A 408 10.64 -19.69 -5.92
C ILE A 408 9.90 -18.36 -5.80
N GLN A 409 8.65 -18.28 -6.24
CA GLN A 409 7.77 -17.15 -5.93
C GLN A 409 6.45 -17.66 -5.39
N VAL A 410 6.25 -17.46 -4.09
CA VAL A 410 5.09 -17.98 -3.39
C VAL A 410 4.48 -16.87 -2.54
N VAL A 411 3.17 -16.70 -2.62
CA VAL A 411 2.42 -15.86 -1.68
C VAL A 411 1.63 -16.78 -0.77
N VAL A 412 1.75 -16.59 0.55
CA VAL A 412 1.00 -17.36 1.53
C VAL A 412 0.12 -16.41 2.32
N VAL A 413 -1.16 -16.75 2.45
CA VAL A 413 -2.18 -16.04 3.22
C VAL A 413 -2.65 -16.97 4.33
N ALA A 414 -2.54 -16.53 5.57
CA ALA A 414 -2.92 -17.32 6.75
C ALA A 414 -4.42 -17.21 7.11
N ASP A 415 -5.28 -17.17 6.09
CA ASP A 415 -6.73 -17.09 6.25
C ASP A 415 -7.40 -17.65 4.98
N THR A 416 -8.24 -18.66 5.13
CA THR A 416 -9.08 -19.19 4.02
C THR A 416 -10.42 -18.46 3.94
N ASP A 417 -10.94 -17.98 5.06
CA ASP A 417 -12.22 -17.30 5.20
C ASP A 417 -12.26 -15.93 4.50
N LEU A 418 -11.10 -15.33 4.21
CA LEU A 418 -10.95 -14.18 3.31
C LEU A 418 -11.65 -14.39 1.96
N LEU A 419 -11.70 -15.64 1.48
CA LEU A 419 -12.33 -16.05 0.22
C LEU A 419 -13.85 -16.25 0.33
N THR A 420 -14.43 -16.13 1.53
CA THR A 420 -15.87 -16.36 1.71
C THR A 420 -16.72 -15.17 1.27
N ASP A 421 -17.88 -15.47 0.71
CA ASP A 421 -18.94 -14.52 0.39
C ASP A 421 -19.37 -13.72 1.63
N ALA A 422 -19.38 -14.33 2.81
CA ALA A 422 -19.74 -13.67 4.08
C ALA A 422 -18.75 -12.56 4.47
N VAL A 423 -17.45 -12.77 4.22
CA VAL A 423 -16.42 -11.75 4.45
C VAL A 423 -16.45 -10.71 3.33
N ILE A 424 -16.59 -11.14 2.07
CA ILE A 424 -16.62 -10.28 0.88
C ILE A 424 -17.81 -9.30 0.90
N ASP A 425 -18.98 -9.75 1.35
CA ASP A 425 -20.17 -8.89 1.45
C ASP A 425 -20.02 -7.79 2.50
N SER A 426 -19.12 -7.96 3.46
CA SER A 426 -18.86 -6.97 4.52
C SER A 426 -17.87 -5.87 4.09
N ALA A 427 -17.04 -6.14 3.08
CA ALA A 427 -16.17 -5.16 2.43
C ALA A 427 -16.19 -5.40 0.91
N PRO A 428 -17.21 -4.89 0.21
CA PRO A 428 -17.40 -5.20 -1.20
C PRO A 428 -16.15 -4.83 -2.00
N ASN A 429 -15.66 -5.82 -2.75
CA ASN A 429 -14.56 -5.78 -3.73
C ASN A 429 -13.13 -5.70 -3.20
N SER A 430 -12.84 -5.38 -1.94
CA SER A 430 -11.43 -5.23 -1.53
C SER A 430 -10.69 -6.56 -1.37
N ASN A 431 -11.30 -7.55 -0.74
CA ASN A 431 -10.70 -8.89 -0.59
C ASN A 431 -10.49 -9.57 -1.95
N VAL A 432 -11.50 -9.49 -2.82
CA VAL A 432 -11.41 -10.00 -4.19
C VAL A 432 -10.29 -9.29 -4.95
N SER A 433 -10.15 -7.97 -4.80
CA SER A 433 -9.07 -7.21 -5.44
C SER A 433 -7.69 -7.67 -4.97
N PHE A 434 -7.50 -7.96 -3.68
CA PHE A 434 -6.24 -8.50 -3.16
C PHE A 434 -5.87 -9.82 -3.85
N VAL A 435 -6.83 -10.74 -3.97
CA VAL A 435 -6.62 -12.04 -4.64
C VAL A 435 -6.33 -11.85 -6.13
N LEU A 436 -7.11 -11.02 -6.83
CA LEU A 436 -6.93 -10.71 -8.24
C LEU A 436 -5.55 -10.09 -8.50
N ASN A 437 -5.17 -9.06 -7.75
CA ASN A 437 -3.88 -8.38 -7.90
C ASN A 437 -2.70 -9.32 -7.66
N THR A 438 -2.82 -10.17 -6.63
CA THR A 438 -1.79 -11.16 -6.30
C THR A 438 -1.63 -12.16 -7.43
N LEU A 439 -2.73 -12.76 -7.91
CA LEU A 439 -2.71 -13.74 -8.99
C LEU A 439 -2.29 -13.13 -10.33
N ASP A 440 -2.70 -11.91 -10.62
CA ASP A 440 -2.30 -11.20 -11.85
C ASP A 440 -0.80 -10.90 -11.82
N ASN A 441 -0.26 -10.46 -10.68
CA ASN A 441 1.18 -10.28 -10.51
C ASN A 441 1.96 -11.62 -10.60
N LEU A 442 1.42 -12.71 -10.06
CA LEU A 442 2.02 -14.03 -10.18
C LEU A 442 1.94 -14.50 -11.65
N ALA A 443 0.79 -14.43 -12.30
CA ALA A 443 0.63 -14.88 -13.68
C ALA A 443 1.39 -14.01 -14.70
N ALA A 444 1.74 -12.77 -14.34
CA ALA A 444 2.49 -11.88 -15.20
C ALA A 444 3.94 -12.34 -15.45
N PRO A 445 4.52 -12.02 -16.62
CA PRO A 445 5.93 -12.28 -16.92
C PRO A 445 6.87 -11.63 -15.91
N GLU A 446 8.07 -12.17 -15.79
CA GLU A 446 9.09 -11.73 -14.82
C GLU A 446 9.40 -10.22 -14.93
N ALA A 447 9.36 -9.66 -16.15
CA ALA A 447 9.59 -8.23 -16.37
C ALA A 447 8.55 -7.33 -15.68
N LEU A 448 7.28 -7.76 -15.58
CA LEU A 448 6.22 -7.01 -14.89
C LEU A 448 6.21 -7.36 -13.39
N ALA A 449 6.40 -8.64 -13.05
CA ALA A 449 6.43 -9.11 -11.66
C ALA A 449 7.60 -8.51 -10.85
N SER A 450 8.71 -8.19 -11.52
CA SER A 450 9.89 -7.57 -10.92
C SER A 450 9.82 -6.05 -10.80
N ILE A 451 8.78 -5.40 -11.35
CA ILE A 451 8.52 -3.97 -11.11
C ILE A 451 8.07 -3.84 -9.66
N ARG A 452 9.04 -3.58 -8.78
CA ARG A 452 8.77 -3.28 -7.39
C ARG A 452 8.31 -1.82 -7.27
N PRO A 453 7.25 -1.55 -6.51
CA PRO A 453 6.89 -0.21 -6.13
C PRO A 453 8.07 0.46 -5.45
N ARG A 454 8.30 1.73 -5.74
CA ARG A 454 9.33 2.49 -5.04
C ARG A 454 8.64 3.23 -3.92
N ALA A 455 8.77 2.74 -2.70
CA ALA A 455 8.38 3.54 -1.54
C ALA A 455 9.08 4.89 -1.61
N MET A 456 8.31 5.97 -1.74
CA MET A 456 8.83 7.30 -1.46
C MET A 456 9.43 7.27 -0.05
N ALA A 457 10.60 7.89 0.13
CA ALA A 457 11.28 8.02 1.43
C ALA A 457 10.45 8.72 2.54
N GLY A 458 9.15 8.94 2.37
CA GLY A 458 8.24 9.51 3.33
C GLY A 458 7.70 8.55 4.40
N GLN A 459 7.69 7.23 4.17
CA GLN A 459 7.01 6.26 5.05
C GLN A 459 7.89 5.17 5.69
N SER A 460 9.20 5.17 5.46
CA SER A 460 10.10 4.38 6.29
C SER A 460 10.24 5.04 7.67
N SER A 461 9.40 4.64 8.64
CA SER A 461 9.52 4.92 10.08
C SER A 461 10.22 6.24 10.39
N ASN A 462 9.60 7.36 10.01
CA ASN A 462 10.14 8.67 10.33
C ASN A 462 10.21 8.77 11.87
N PRO A 463 11.36 9.13 12.48
CA PRO A 463 11.45 9.36 13.91
C PRO A 463 10.33 10.27 14.44
N LEU A 464 9.88 11.24 13.63
CA LEU A 464 8.77 12.13 13.96
C LEU A 464 7.43 11.40 14.11
N GLU A 465 7.18 10.34 13.34
CA GLU A 465 5.95 9.57 13.40
C GLU A 465 5.91 8.71 14.67
N HIS A 466 7.02 8.08 15.05
CA HIS A 466 7.13 7.42 16.35
C HIS A 466 6.95 8.38 17.53
N MET A 467 7.45 9.61 17.41
CA MET A 467 7.22 10.65 18.42
C MET A 467 5.74 11.06 18.50
N ARG A 468 5.03 11.12 17.36
CA ARG A 468 3.59 11.40 17.31
C ARG A 468 2.77 10.25 17.90
N GLU A 469 3.09 9.01 17.56
CA GLU A 469 2.47 7.81 18.13
C GLU A 469 2.64 7.80 19.66
N ALA A 470 3.85 8.03 20.16
CA ALA A 470 4.13 8.08 21.60
C ALA A 470 3.41 9.25 22.31
N ALA A 471 3.34 10.42 21.66
CA ALA A 471 2.59 11.58 22.17
C ALA A 471 1.09 11.30 22.23
N ALA A 472 0.52 10.68 21.19
CA ALA A 472 -0.89 10.28 21.15
C ALA A 472 -1.24 9.28 22.26
N GLN A 473 -0.35 8.31 22.52
CA GLN A 473 -0.52 7.34 23.61
C GLN A 473 -0.46 8.01 24.99
N THR A 474 0.52 8.89 25.19
CA THR A 474 0.65 9.66 26.44
C THR A 474 -0.58 10.52 26.69
N TYR A 475 -1.13 11.12 25.63
CA TYR A 475 -2.38 11.87 25.70
C TYR A 475 -3.55 10.96 26.09
N ALA A 476 -3.76 9.84 25.40
CA ALA A 476 -4.87 8.93 25.66
C ALA A 476 -4.87 8.36 27.10
N GLN A 477 -3.69 8.00 27.62
CA GLN A 477 -3.56 7.50 29.00
C GLN A 477 -3.92 8.58 30.03
N LYS A 478 -3.49 9.82 29.81
CA LYS A 478 -3.75 10.93 30.73
C LYS A 478 -5.14 11.55 30.55
N SER A 479 -5.74 11.47 29.36
CA SER A 479 -7.04 12.10 29.06
C SER A 479 -8.23 11.25 29.49
N ALA A 480 -8.09 9.92 29.59
CA ALA A 480 -9.20 9.00 29.87
C ALA A 480 -10.00 9.33 31.14
N GLU A 481 -9.34 9.77 32.23
CA GLU A 481 -10.04 10.17 33.46
C GLU A 481 -10.78 11.50 33.30
N LEU A 482 -10.15 12.47 32.63
CA LEU A 482 -10.73 13.80 32.38
C LEU A 482 -11.91 13.73 31.41
N GLU A 483 -11.84 12.87 30.40
CA GLU A 483 -12.93 12.61 29.44
C GLU A 483 -14.12 11.96 30.15
N ARG A 484 -13.90 10.92 30.97
CA ARG A 484 -14.97 10.32 31.79
C ARG A 484 -15.59 11.33 32.74
N ARG A 485 -14.80 12.24 33.32
CA ARG A 485 -15.29 13.30 34.19
C ARG A 485 -16.12 14.31 33.39
N LEU A 486 -15.66 14.72 32.22
CA LEU A 486 -16.37 15.64 31.32
C LEU A 486 -17.72 15.05 30.91
N GLU A 487 -17.78 13.78 30.53
CA GLU A 487 -19.03 13.09 30.18
C GLU A 487 -20.01 13.05 31.35
N ARG A 488 -19.55 12.74 32.57
CA ARG A 488 -20.39 12.76 33.78
C ARG A 488 -20.92 14.16 34.06
N THR A 489 -20.07 15.18 34.02
CA THR A 489 -20.46 16.58 34.23
C THR A 489 -21.47 17.03 33.17
N GLU A 490 -21.32 16.60 31.91
CA GLU A 490 -22.27 16.89 30.83
C GLU A 490 -23.64 16.23 31.08
N GLN A 491 -23.65 14.96 31.48
CA GLN A 491 -24.88 14.23 31.82
C GLN A 491 -25.61 14.84 33.02
N GLU A 492 -24.89 15.22 34.07
CA GLU A 492 -25.44 15.88 35.24
C GLU A 492 -26.03 17.26 34.88
N TRP A 493 -25.33 18.02 34.04
CA TRP A 493 -25.83 19.30 33.55
C TRP A 493 -27.10 19.15 32.71
N GLN A 494 -27.15 18.16 31.80
CA GLN A 494 -28.34 17.90 30.98
C GLN A 494 -29.55 17.47 31.82
N ARG A 495 -29.34 16.70 32.90
CA ARG A 495 -30.41 16.34 33.85
C ARG A 495 -30.99 17.55 34.57
N LEU A 496 -30.12 18.49 34.96
CA LEU A 496 -30.51 19.70 35.69
C LEU A 496 -30.99 20.84 34.78
N ASN A 497 -30.71 20.77 33.48
CA ASN A 497 -31.12 21.75 32.48
C ASN A 497 -31.63 21.07 31.20
N PRO A 498 -32.79 20.39 31.25
CA PRO A 498 -33.39 19.76 30.07
C PRO A 498 -33.80 20.84 29.03
N PRO A 499 -33.73 20.53 27.72
CA PRO A 499 -34.10 21.48 26.68
C PRO A 499 -35.58 21.89 26.81
N LYS A 500 -35.84 23.19 26.95
CA LYS A 500 -37.20 23.75 27.06
C LYS A 500 -37.91 23.66 25.70
N SER A 501 -39.00 22.91 25.64
CA SER A 501 -39.84 22.74 24.44
C SER A 501 -40.97 23.78 24.30
N SER A 502 -40.94 24.90 25.05
CA SER A 502 -41.84 26.04 24.80
C SER A 502 -41.16 27.38 25.07
N VAL A 503 -41.37 28.32 24.15
CA VAL A 503 -40.93 29.72 24.25
C VAL A 503 -41.76 30.39 25.36
N GLY A 504 -41.22 30.41 26.57
CA GLY A 504 -41.80 31.09 27.72
C GLY A 504 -40.69 31.69 28.59
N THR A 505 -40.83 32.98 28.90
CA THR A 505 -39.94 33.73 29.79
C THR A 505 -40.21 33.34 31.25
N GLN A 506 -39.61 32.24 31.69
CA GLN A 506 -39.35 32.00 33.11
C GLN A 506 -37.87 32.19 33.39
N ALA A 507 -37.59 33.05 34.37
CA ALA A 507 -36.24 33.29 34.88
C ALA A 507 -35.61 31.93 35.26
N VAL A 508 -34.43 31.68 34.72
CA VAL A 508 -33.61 30.53 35.13
C VAL A 508 -33.16 30.83 36.55
N ASP A 509 -33.75 30.17 37.55
CA ASP A 509 -33.24 30.20 38.90
C ASP A 509 -31.79 29.70 38.84
N SER A 510 -30.87 30.63 39.03
CA SER A 510 -29.43 30.39 39.01
C SER A 510 -29.06 29.62 40.28
N ASN A 511 -29.35 28.33 40.27
CA ASN A 511 -28.96 27.44 41.35
C ASN A 511 -27.43 27.37 41.39
N THR A 512 -26.82 27.51 42.56
CA THR A 512 -25.35 27.54 42.74
C THR A 512 -24.67 26.30 42.16
N GLN A 513 -25.37 25.16 42.13
CA GLN A 513 -24.95 23.92 41.49
C GLN A 513 -24.83 24.01 39.95
N LEU A 514 -25.74 24.69 39.26
CA LEU A 514 -25.66 24.87 37.80
C LEU A 514 -24.48 25.77 37.41
N GLN A 515 -24.18 26.78 38.22
CA GLN A 515 -23.00 27.63 38.02
C GLN A 515 -21.70 26.86 38.24
N ALA A 516 -21.65 25.98 39.25
CA ALA A 516 -20.50 25.11 39.51
C ALA A 516 -20.26 24.12 38.36
N LEU A 517 -21.31 23.44 37.88
CA LEU A 517 -21.21 22.53 36.73
C LEU A 517 -20.80 23.26 35.45
N ASN A 518 -21.34 24.46 35.20
CA ASN A 518 -20.96 25.26 34.03
C ASN A 518 -19.47 25.67 34.08
N LYS A 519 -18.96 25.99 35.28
CA LYS A 519 -17.54 26.28 35.50
C LYS A 519 -16.67 25.04 35.26
N GLU A 520 -17.10 23.85 35.67
CA GLU A 520 -16.39 22.59 35.37
C GLU A 520 -16.41 22.25 33.88
N ARG A 521 -17.55 22.44 33.19
CA ARG A 521 -17.68 22.24 31.72
C ARG A 521 -16.76 23.13 30.90
N LEU A 522 -16.41 24.32 31.40
CA LEU A 522 -15.44 25.20 30.75
C LEU A 522 -14.00 24.82 31.10
N ARG A 523 -13.76 24.37 32.33
CA ARG A 523 -12.42 24.03 32.83
C ARG A 523 -11.88 22.72 32.25
N LEU A 524 -12.69 21.68 32.18
CA LEU A 524 -12.26 20.34 31.74
C LEU A 524 -11.75 20.31 30.29
N PRO A 525 -12.41 20.96 29.30
CA PRO A 525 -11.87 21.07 27.94
C PRO A 525 -10.57 21.87 27.87
N MET A 526 -10.41 22.91 28.70
CA MET A 526 -9.16 23.66 28.78
C MET A 526 -8.02 22.80 29.32
N GLU A 527 -8.28 21.99 30.35
CA GLU A 527 -7.31 21.03 30.88
C GLU A 527 -6.96 19.94 29.86
N LEU A 528 -7.95 19.42 29.12
CA LEU A 528 -7.73 18.48 28.01
C LEU A 528 -6.89 19.09 26.88
N HIS A 529 -7.12 20.36 26.53
CA HIS A 529 -6.31 21.04 25.53
C HIS A 529 -4.89 21.29 26.04
N ALA A 530 -4.72 21.74 27.28
CA ALA A 530 -3.40 21.94 27.89
C ALA A 530 -2.61 20.63 27.91
N LEU A 531 -3.26 19.53 28.30
CA LEU A 531 -2.70 18.19 28.29
C LEU A 531 -2.28 17.74 26.89
N LYS A 532 -3.09 18.02 25.87
CA LYS A 532 -2.75 17.73 24.47
C LYS A 532 -1.51 18.50 24.01
N VAL A 533 -1.42 19.79 24.35
CA VAL A 533 -0.26 20.64 24.02
C VAL A 533 1.01 20.12 24.70
N GLU A 534 0.91 19.73 25.98
CA GLU A 534 2.02 19.14 26.74
C GLU A 534 2.48 17.82 26.11
N ALA A 535 1.54 16.91 25.82
CA ALA A 535 1.85 15.62 25.20
C ALA A 535 2.56 15.76 23.84
N TYR A 536 2.19 16.78 23.04
CA TYR A 536 2.76 17.02 21.71
C TYR A 536 3.93 18.02 21.70
N GLN A 537 4.39 18.53 22.85
CA GLN A 537 5.41 19.57 22.92
C GLN A 537 6.73 19.16 22.23
N GLN A 538 7.20 17.93 22.47
CA GLN A 538 8.44 17.43 21.89
C GLN A 538 8.35 17.26 20.36
N VAL A 539 7.19 16.86 19.85
CA VAL A 539 6.90 16.75 18.41
C VAL A 539 7.00 18.13 17.77
N HIS A 540 6.32 19.12 18.34
CA HIS A 540 6.31 20.48 17.80
C HIS A 540 7.69 21.17 17.84
N GLN A 541 8.49 20.93 18.88
CA GLN A 541 9.87 21.45 18.94
C GLN A 541 10.72 20.88 17.81
N THR A 542 10.70 19.56 17.63
CA THR A 542 11.48 18.86 16.59
C THR A 542 11.05 19.31 15.20
N GLU A 543 9.73 19.41 14.96
CA GLU A 543 9.17 19.90 13.71
C GLU A 543 9.62 21.34 13.40
N ARG A 544 9.63 22.23 14.41
CA ARG A 544 10.09 23.62 14.25
C ARG A 544 11.58 23.69 13.89
N HIS A 545 12.42 22.88 14.55
CA HIS A 545 13.85 22.84 14.25
C HIS A 545 14.12 22.35 12.82
N LEU A 546 13.41 21.31 12.38
CA LEU A 546 13.55 20.78 11.02
C LEU A 546 13.11 21.80 9.96
N LYS A 547 11.97 22.49 10.19
CA LYS A 547 11.51 23.57 9.31
C LYS A 547 12.54 24.69 9.20
N LEU A 548 13.11 25.15 10.31
CA LEU A 548 14.14 26.19 10.31
C LEU A 548 15.40 25.76 9.55
N LEU A 549 15.81 24.50 9.69
CA LEU A 549 16.95 23.95 8.98
C LEU A 549 16.72 23.93 7.46
N MET A 550 15.57 23.45 7.00
CA MET A 550 15.24 23.42 5.57
C MET A 550 15.15 24.82 4.95
N ILE A 551 14.55 25.79 5.67
CA ILE A 551 14.45 27.19 5.23
C ILE A 551 15.84 27.83 5.13
N ALA A 552 16.76 27.54 6.06
CA ALA A 552 18.10 28.11 6.08
C ALA A 552 19.07 27.45 5.10
N ALA A 553 18.87 26.18 4.75
CA ALA A 553 19.78 25.41 3.91
C ALA A 553 19.89 25.95 2.47
N VAL A 554 18.77 26.30 1.84
CA VAL A 554 18.74 26.74 0.42
C VAL A 554 19.47 28.08 0.22
N PRO A 555 19.21 29.15 1.00
CA PRO A 555 19.95 30.40 0.88
C PRO A 555 21.45 30.24 1.17
N LEU A 556 21.81 29.40 2.15
CA LEU A 556 23.20 29.18 2.54
C LEU A 556 23.97 28.45 1.43
N LEU A 557 23.36 27.48 0.76
CA LEU A 557 23.94 26.77 -0.37
C LEU A 557 24.13 27.70 -1.59
N LEU A 558 23.17 28.58 -1.87
CA LEU A 558 23.32 29.61 -2.91
C LEU A 558 24.46 30.60 -2.59
N CYS A 559 24.58 31.04 -1.34
CA CYS A 559 25.69 31.87 -0.89
C CYS A 559 27.05 31.16 -1.04
N LEU A 560 27.13 29.87 -0.72
CA LEU A 560 28.35 29.08 -0.88
C LEU A 560 28.73 28.90 -2.36
N ILE A 561 27.76 28.65 -3.24
CA ILE A 561 28.00 28.59 -4.70
C ILE A 561 28.51 29.94 -5.21
N ALA A 562 27.85 31.04 -4.82
CA ALA A 562 28.28 32.39 -5.21
C ALA A 562 29.70 32.70 -4.70
N TRP A 563 30.02 32.29 -3.48
CA TRP A 563 31.35 32.47 -2.89
C TRP A 563 32.43 31.62 -3.59
N ALA A 564 32.12 30.37 -3.94
CA ALA A 564 33.03 29.52 -4.71
C ALA A 564 33.31 30.09 -6.11
N VAL A 565 32.27 30.59 -6.79
CA VAL A 565 32.40 31.26 -8.09
C VAL A 565 33.25 32.53 -7.96
N PHE A 566 33.04 33.32 -6.89
CA PHE A 566 33.83 34.51 -6.62
C PHE A 566 35.32 34.20 -6.42
N ILE A 567 35.65 33.19 -5.60
CA ILE A 567 37.03 32.75 -5.36
C ILE A 567 37.68 32.25 -6.66
N TYR A 568 36.95 31.46 -7.45
CA TYR A 568 37.43 30.95 -8.73
C TYR A 568 37.78 32.08 -9.71
N GLN A 569 36.91 33.08 -9.83
CA GLN A 569 37.14 34.25 -10.67
C GLN A 569 38.29 35.12 -10.15
N HIS A 570 38.42 35.28 -8.82
CA HIS A 570 39.49 36.07 -8.22
C HIS A 570 40.86 35.41 -8.45
N ARG A 571 40.97 34.09 -8.26
CA ARG A 571 42.20 33.33 -8.53
C ARG A 571 42.65 33.41 -10.00
N ARG A 572 41.72 33.37 -10.96
CA ARG A 572 42.04 33.57 -12.38
C ARG A 572 42.58 34.96 -12.67
N ARG A 573 42.05 36.01 -12.03
CA ARG A 573 42.51 37.39 -12.23
C ARG A 573 43.87 37.65 -11.58
N SER A 574 44.14 37.07 -10.41
CA SER A 574 45.44 37.19 -9.74
C SER A 574 46.56 36.45 -10.48
N ALA A 575 46.26 35.31 -11.12
CA ALA A 575 47.22 34.58 -11.94
C ALA A 575 47.59 35.31 -13.25
N ALA A 576 46.72 36.19 -13.75
CA ALA A 576 46.99 37.03 -14.92
C ALA A 576 47.81 38.30 -14.61
N ALA A 577 47.99 38.64 -13.33
CA ALA A 577 48.69 39.86 -12.89
C ALA A 577 50.18 39.64 -12.56
N THR A 578 50.67 38.40 -12.63
CA THR A 578 52.07 38.04 -12.35
C THR A 578 52.79 37.57 -13.62
N TRP A 579 52.93 38.46 -14.60
CA TRP A 579 53.99 38.37 -15.60
C TRP A 579 54.77 39.68 -15.53
N PRO A 580 55.99 39.71 -14.96
CA PRO A 580 56.81 40.90 -15.04
C PRO A 580 57.27 41.08 -16.50
N ARG A 581 57.32 42.33 -16.95
CA ARG A 581 57.95 42.72 -18.22
C ARG A 581 59.43 42.42 -18.22
#